data_AF-N9NGJ6-F1
#
_entry.id   AF-N9NGJ6-F1
#
_cell.length_a   1.000
_cell.length_b   1.000
_cell.length_c   1.000
_cell.angle_alpha   90.00
_cell.angle_beta   90.00
_cell.angle_gamma   90.00
#
_symmetry.space_group_name_H-M   'P 1'
#
loop_
_entity.id
_entity.type
_entity.pdbx_description
1 polymer ?
#
loop_
_entity_poly.entity_id
_entity_poly.type
_entity_poly.pdbx_seq_one_letter_code
_entity_poly.pdbx_strand_id
1 'polypeptide(L)' 'MEKVDQVIEGIIKAACTDKIGDGKIFVTPLEQVVRIRTSETGVAAI' A
#
# COMPACT_ATOMS: atom_id res chain seq x y z
N MET A 1 -4.38 8.19 -7.10
CA MET A 1 -4.83 6.79 -7.08
C MET A 1 -3.93 5.89 -7.91
N GLU A 2 -3.33 6.38 -8.99
CA GLU A 2 -2.44 5.59 -9.88
C GLU A 2 -1.40 4.70 -9.16
N LYS A 3 -0.69 5.22 -8.14
CA LYS A 3 0.28 4.41 -7.37
C LYS A 3 -0.36 3.26 -6.57
N VAL A 4 -1.60 3.43 -6.11
CA VAL A 4 -2.30 2.39 -5.33
C VAL A 4 -2.60 1.20 -6.23
N ASP A 5 -3.12 1.45 -7.43
CA ASP A 5 -3.49 0.41 -8.39
C ASP A 5 -2.25 -0.38 -8.84
N GLN A 6 -1.14 0.31 -9.13
CA GLN A 6 0.14 -0.31 -9.48
C GLN A 6 0.68 -1.22 -8.37
N VAL A 7 0.57 -0.80 -7.11
CA VAL A 7 1.01 -1.61 -5.96
C VAL A 7 0.11 -2.84 -5.78
N ILE A 8 -1.21 -2.69 -5.92
CA ILE A 8 -2.17 -3.80 -5.86
C ILE A 8 -1.84 -4.84 -6.93
N GLU A 9 -1.65 -4.42 -8.18
CA GLU A 9 -1.27 -5.33 -9.26
C GLU A 9 0.04 -6.06 -8.99
N GLY A 10 1.05 -5.36 -8.46
CA GLY A 10 2.33 -5.96 -8.10
C GLY A 10 2.18 -7.04 -7.03
N ILE A 11 1.38 -6.78 -5.99
CA ILE A 11 1.09 -7.76 -4.93
C ILE A 11 0.35 -8.97 -5.49
N ILE A 12 -0.68 -8.75 -6.32
CA ILE A 12 -1.45 -9.85 -6.95
C ILE A 12 -0.53 -10.74 -7.79
N LYS A 13 0.32 -10.16 -8.64
CA LYS A 13 1.26 -10.90 -9.50
C LYS A 13 2.25 -11.75 -8.68
N ALA A 14 2.63 -11.29 -7.49
CA ALA A 14 3.57 -12.00 -6.63
C ALA A 14 2.91 -13.08 -5.74
N ALA A 15 1.66 -12.86 -5.32
CA ALA A 15 1.01 -13.67 -4.28
C ALA A 15 -0.09 -14.64 -4.80
N CYS A 16 -0.63 -14.42 -6.01
CA CYS A 16 -1.70 -15.26 -6.56
C CYS A 16 -1.17 -16.64 -7.00
N THR A 17 -1.74 -17.71 -6.46
CA THR A 17 -1.42 -19.11 -6.82
C THR A 17 -2.61 -19.84 -7.47
N ASP A 18 -3.71 -19.14 -7.71
CA ASP A 18 -5.00 -19.67 -8.18
C ASP A 18 -5.62 -20.71 -7.23
N LYS A 19 -5.29 -20.62 -5.93
CA LYS A 19 -5.79 -21.54 -4.89
C LYS A 19 -6.60 -20.81 -3.83
N ILE A 20 -7.56 -21.53 -3.25
CA ILE A 20 -8.30 -21.04 -2.09
C ILE A 20 -7.29 -20.79 -0.96
N GLY A 21 -7.28 -19.56 -0.45
CA GLY A 21 -6.40 -19.15 0.65
C GLY A 21 -5.32 -18.13 0.28
N ASP A 22 -5.21 -17.71 -0.99
CA ASP A 22 -4.22 -16.70 -1.43
C ASP A 22 -4.32 -15.35 -0.68
N GLY A 23 -5.44 -15.09 0.00
CA GLY A 23 -5.60 -13.98 0.94
C GLY A 23 -6.43 -12.83 0.39
N LYS A 24 -6.24 -11.64 0.96
CA LYS A 24 -6.99 -10.41 0.63
C LYS A 24 -6.09 -9.20 0.73
N ILE A 25 -6.35 -8.21 -0.11
CA ILE A 25 -5.74 -6.89 -0.03
C ILE A 25 -6.81 -5.92 0.48
N PHE A 26 -6.49 -5.17 1.52
CA PHE A 26 -7.35 -4.11 2.05
C PHE A 26 -6.69 -2.76 1.79
N VAL A 27 -7.49 -1.80 1.32
CA VAL A 27 -7.06 -0.43 1.08
C VAL A 27 -7.87 0.46 2.00
N THR A 28 -7.19 1.20 2.86
CA THR A 28 -7.80 2.14 3.78
C THR A 28 -7.17 3.52 3.60
N PRO A 29 -7.95 4.61 3.62
CA PRO A 29 -7.38 5.95 3.59
C PRO A 29 -6.56 6.18 4.86
N LEU A 30 -5.37 6.77 4.70
CA LEU A 30 -4.56 7.25 5.82
C LEU A 30 -4.59 8.78 5.79
N GLU A 31 -5.12 9.38 6.85
CA GLU A 31 -5.33 10.82 6.91
C GLU A 31 -4.02 11.60 7.09
N GLN A 32 -3.06 11.05 7.84
CA GLN A 32 -1.80 11.73 8.14
C GLN A 32 -0.63 10.75 8.26
N VAL A 33 0.53 11.18 7.75
CA VAL A 33 1.83 10.52 7.91
C VAL A 33 2.82 11.52 8.50
N VAL A 34 3.63 11.09 9.46
CA VAL A 34 4.69 11.91 10.09
C VAL A 34 5.99 11.13 10.15
N ARG A 35 7.08 11.69 9.61
CA ARG A 35 8.43 11.08 9.68
C ARG A 35 9.14 11.55 10.94
N ILE A 36 9.27 10.67 11.94
CA ILE A 36 9.84 11.01 13.27
C ILE A 36 11.23 11.66 13.18
N ARG A 37 12.11 11.16 12.30
CA ARG A 37 13.50 11.64 12.20
C ARG A 37 13.62 13.10 11.75
N THR A 38 12.70 13.58 10.92
CA THR A 38 12.77 14.90 10.25
C THR A 38 11.60 15.81 10.60
N SER A 39 10.58 15.28 11.31
CA SER A 39 9.30 15.95 11.57
C SER A 39 8.50 16.33 10.32
N GLU A 40 8.84 15.78 9.15
CA GLU A 40 8.08 16.00 7.92
C GLU A 40 6.70 15.34 8.00
N THR A 41 5.71 15.93 7.33
CA THR A 41 4.33 15.44 7.29
C THR A 41 3.83 15.23 5.86
N GLY A 42 2.76 14.46 5.71
CA GLY A 42 2.11 14.23 4.42
C GLY A 42 3.03 13.57 3.40
N VAL A 43 3.06 14.07 2.16
CA VAL A 43 3.84 13.45 1.07
C VAL A 43 5.35 13.52 1.32
N ALA A 44 5.86 14.57 1.97
CA ALA A 44 7.29 14.67 2.32
C ALA A 44 7.72 13.59 3.32
N ALA A 45 6.77 13.08 4.10
CA ALA A 45 7.00 12.00 5.06
C ALA A 45 7.07 10.60 4.42
N ILE A 46 6.72 10.46 3.14
CA ILE A 46 6.71 9.19 2.38
C ILE A 46 8.01 9.12 1.57
#